data_AF-A0A2W6NH98-F1
#
_entry.id   AF-A0A2W6NH98-F1
#
_cell.length_a   1.000
_cell.length_b   1.000
_cell.length_c   1.000
_cell.angle_alpha   90.00
_cell.angle_beta   90.00
_cell.angle_gamma   90.00
#
_symmetry.space_group_name_H-M   'P 1'
#
loop_
_entity.id
_entity.type
_entity.pdbx_description
1 polymer ?
#
loop_
_entity_poly.entity_id
_entity_poly.type
_entity_poly.pdbx_seq_one_letter_code
_entity_poly.pdbx_strand_id
1 'polypeptide(L)'
;MKLSRITTKVASGALALSLLLSVSPVLASDAPGLTANQLEVIEAANIGVLSEVKTVNNDGVNSLAATNKAYTVKYTRGSFLAWSDAVVDWTSNGDQITSSSGSQDAGYVFPNIVRKGGITKQSSSAASYHIYLSKTTIGAGVVSPWGDVTVYESDFSDYIKVNKDGSASNY
;
A
#
# COMPACT_ATOMS: atom_id res chain seq x y z
N MET A 1 -15.55 -59.65 50.79
CA MET A 1 -14.35 -59.29 51.62
C MET A 1 -13.68 -58.10 50.93
N LYS A 2 -13.17 -57.05 51.59
CA LYS A 2 -12.97 -56.76 53.02
C LYS A 2 -13.19 -55.23 53.23
N LEU A 3 -13.66 -54.82 54.40
CA LEU A 3 -13.92 -53.40 54.71
C LEU A 3 -12.63 -52.60 54.93
N SER A 4 -12.68 -51.29 54.67
CA SER A 4 -12.04 -50.29 55.53
C SER A 4 -12.90 -49.03 55.61
N ARG A 5 -13.12 -48.52 56.83
CA ARG A 5 -13.80 -47.26 57.15
C ARG A 5 -12.85 -46.45 58.02
N ILE A 6 -12.70 -45.14 57.77
CA ILE A 6 -12.28 -44.18 58.81
C ILE A 6 -13.14 -42.91 58.73
N THR A 7 -13.74 -42.55 59.86
CA THR A 7 -14.38 -41.28 60.23
C THR A 7 -13.45 -40.52 61.19
N THR A 8 -13.56 -39.20 61.47
CA THR A 8 -14.69 -38.24 61.38
C THR A 8 -14.09 -36.80 61.19
N LYS A 9 -14.77 -35.80 60.59
CA LYS A 9 -15.47 -34.64 61.23
C LYS A 9 -14.70 -33.90 62.35
N VAL A 10 -14.69 -32.56 62.50
CA VAL A 10 -15.21 -31.38 61.74
C VAL A 10 -14.34 -30.13 62.10
N ALA A 11 -14.66 -28.97 61.49
CA ALA A 11 -14.59 -27.60 62.04
C ALA A 11 -13.23 -26.87 61.91
N SER A 12 -13.17 -25.56 61.69
CA SER A 12 -14.21 -24.55 61.36
C SER A 12 -13.52 -23.37 60.66
N GLY A 13 -14.20 -22.67 59.76
CA GLY A 13 -13.63 -21.48 59.11
C GLY A 13 -14.54 -20.92 58.03
N ALA A 14 -15.17 -19.78 58.30
CA ALA A 14 -16.01 -19.10 57.33
C ALA A 14 -15.15 -18.35 56.30
N LEU A 15 -15.62 -18.30 55.05
CA LEU A 15 -16.15 -17.09 54.42
C LEU A 15 -16.47 -17.38 52.95
N ALA A 16 -17.74 -17.22 52.58
CA ALA A 16 -18.12 -17.22 51.18
C ALA A 16 -17.65 -15.89 50.56
N LEU A 17 -16.68 -15.95 49.65
CA LEU A 17 -16.39 -14.86 48.73
C LEU A 17 -16.73 -15.32 47.31
N SER A 18 -18.03 -15.34 47.02
CA SER A 18 -18.51 -15.44 45.65
C SER A 18 -18.09 -14.17 44.90
N LEU A 19 -16.93 -14.22 44.25
CA LEU A 19 -16.50 -13.18 43.33
C LEU A 19 -17.44 -13.24 42.12
N LEU A 20 -18.54 -12.50 42.21
CA LEU A 20 -19.30 -12.09 41.04
C LEU A 20 -18.35 -11.26 40.19
N LEU A 21 -17.70 -11.91 39.23
CA LEU A 21 -17.17 -11.25 38.06
C LEU A 21 -18.37 -10.64 37.34
N SER A 22 -18.71 -9.41 37.72
CA SER A 22 -19.47 -8.51 36.88
C SER A 22 -18.60 -8.25 35.66
N VAL A 23 -18.69 -9.16 34.68
CA VAL A 23 -18.32 -8.86 33.31
C VAL A 23 -19.31 -7.79 32.89
N SER A 24 -18.93 -6.53 33.14
CA SER A 24 -19.58 -5.39 32.51
C SER A 24 -19.67 -5.75 31.04
N PRO A 25 -20.84 -5.66 30.39
CA PRO A 25 -20.83 -5.55 28.96
C PRO A 25 -20.00 -4.31 28.66
N VAL A 26 -18.76 -4.50 28.19
CA VAL A 26 -18.13 -3.51 27.35
C VAL A 26 -19.10 -3.43 26.19
N LEU A 27 -19.96 -2.41 26.26
CA LEU A 27 -20.70 -1.95 25.11
C LEU A 27 -19.63 -1.78 24.04
N ALA A 28 -19.71 -2.60 22.99
CA ALA A 28 -19.01 -2.31 21.76
C ALA A 28 -19.63 -1.01 21.26
N SER A 29 -19.09 0.11 21.75
CA SER A 29 -19.37 1.44 21.19
C SER A 29 -19.10 1.31 19.72
N ASP A 30 -20.12 1.58 18.90
CA ASP A 30 -20.09 1.40 17.45
C ASP A 30 -18.70 1.72 16.92
N ALA A 31 -17.95 0.70 16.50
CA ALA A 31 -16.65 0.92 15.90
C ALA A 31 -16.94 1.78 14.66
N PRO A 32 -16.51 3.05 14.64
CA PRO A 32 -17.04 3.99 13.67
C PRO A 32 -16.67 3.46 12.28
N GLY A 33 -17.69 3.19 11.46
CA GLY A 33 -17.46 2.68 10.11
C GLY A 33 -16.59 3.64 9.30
N LEU A 34 -15.98 3.15 8.23
CA LEU A 34 -15.20 3.98 7.32
C LEU A 34 -16.00 5.20 6.90
N THR A 35 -15.43 6.39 7.08
CA THR A 35 -16.06 7.66 6.70
C THR A 35 -16.17 7.77 5.18
N ALA A 36 -17.07 8.61 4.68
CA ALA A 36 -17.27 8.80 3.24
C ALA A 36 -15.96 9.12 2.49
N ASN A 37 -15.11 9.97 3.07
CA ASN A 37 -13.80 10.33 2.51
C ASN A 37 -12.83 9.14 2.42
N GLN A 38 -12.95 8.15 3.32
CA GLN A 38 -12.14 6.93 3.29
C GLN A 38 -12.67 5.94 2.24
N LEU A 39 -13.99 5.90 2.03
CA LEU A 39 -14.59 5.13 0.94
C LEU A 39 -14.19 5.72 -0.43
N GLU A 40 -14.17 7.04 -0.56
CA GLU A 40 -13.66 7.74 -1.77
C GLU A 40 -12.18 7.42 -2.03
N VAL A 41 -11.33 7.39 -1.00
CA VAL A 41 -9.94 6.92 -1.10
C VAL A 41 -9.85 5.50 -1.66
N ILE A 42 -10.70 4.58 -1.18
CA ILE A 42 -10.71 3.18 -1.61
C ILE A 42 -11.19 3.06 -3.06
N GLU A 43 -12.21 3.83 -3.46
CA GLU A 43 -12.67 3.88 -4.85
C GLU A 43 -11.59 4.43 -5.78
N ALA A 44 -10.96 5.56 -5.42
CA ALA A 44 -9.85 6.16 -6.15
C ALA A 44 -8.59 5.27 -6.19
N ALA A 45 -8.37 4.43 -5.18
CA ALA A 45 -7.26 3.47 -5.18
C ALA A 45 -7.41 2.40 -6.27
N ASN A 46 -8.65 2.01 -6.60
CA ASN A 46 -8.93 1.07 -7.68
C ASN A 46 -8.68 1.69 -9.06
N ILE A 47 -8.91 3.00 -9.22
CA ILE A 47 -8.73 3.74 -10.48
C ILE A 47 -7.31 4.35 -10.52
N GLY A 48 -6.34 3.56 -10.99
CA GLY A 48 -4.99 4.06 -11.22
C GLY A 48 -4.89 4.90 -12.51
N VAL A 49 -4.13 6.00 -12.46
CA VAL A 49 -4.01 6.99 -13.54
C VAL A 49 -2.56 7.09 -14.00
N LEU A 50 -2.32 6.87 -15.28
CA LEU A 50 -1.02 7.11 -15.93
C LEU A 50 -0.96 8.57 -16.43
N SER A 51 0.11 9.29 -16.10
CA SER A 51 0.37 10.62 -16.62
C SER A 51 0.77 10.60 -18.08
N GLU A 52 0.63 11.74 -18.75
CA GLU A 52 1.37 11.99 -20.00
C GLU A 52 2.88 11.84 -19.76
N VAL A 53 3.61 11.42 -20.81
CA VAL A 53 5.07 11.27 -20.74
C VAL A 53 5.71 12.64 -20.89
N LYS A 54 6.51 13.03 -19.89
CA LYS A 54 7.34 14.23 -19.94
C LYS A 54 8.64 13.91 -20.65
N THR A 55 9.04 14.74 -21.62
CA THR A 55 10.33 14.63 -22.30
C THR A 55 11.20 15.82 -21.88
N VAL A 56 12.46 15.57 -21.52
CA VAL A 56 13.45 16.63 -21.30
C VAL A 56 14.22 16.84 -22.60
N ASN A 57 13.77 17.82 -23.40
CA ASN A 57 14.52 18.25 -24.58
C ASN A 57 15.71 19.11 -24.15
N ASN A 58 16.91 18.73 -24.60
CA ASN A 58 18.12 19.53 -24.39
C ASN A 58 18.34 20.43 -25.63
N ASP A 59 17.44 21.41 -25.78
CA ASP A 59 17.36 22.29 -26.95
C ASP A 59 18.58 23.21 -27.04
N GLY A 60 19.63 22.76 -27.73
CA GLY A 60 20.85 23.54 -27.95
C GLY A 60 22.07 22.78 -28.45
N VAL A 61 22.12 21.45 -28.36
CA VAL A 61 23.29 20.64 -28.78
C VAL A 61 22.99 19.79 -30.02
N ASN A 62 23.25 20.36 -31.20
CA ASN A 62 23.23 19.62 -32.46
C ASN A 62 24.44 18.69 -32.58
N SER A 63 24.36 17.54 -31.92
CA SER A 63 25.35 16.45 -32.02
C SER A 63 24.93 15.45 -33.10
N LEU A 64 25.89 14.97 -33.90
CA LEU A 64 25.68 13.86 -34.85
C LEU A 64 25.68 12.47 -34.18
N ALA A 65 25.90 12.38 -32.87
CA ALA A 65 25.71 11.15 -32.11
C ALA A 65 24.22 10.94 -31.82
N ALA A 66 23.79 9.67 -31.69
CA ALA A 66 22.40 9.31 -31.41
C ALA A 66 21.90 10.02 -30.13
N THR A 67 21.04 11.02 -30.31
CA THR A 67 20.61 11.92 -29.23
C THR A 67 19.84 11.14 -28.17
N ASN A 68 20.46 10.95 -27.01
CA ASN A 68 19.83 10.43 -25.82
C ASN A 68 18.73 11.39 -25.36
N LYS A 69 17.46 10.99 -25.51
CA LYS A 69 16.28 11.70 -25.00
C LYS A 69 15.86 11.09 -23.68
N ALA A 70 15.67 11.93 -22.66
CA ALA A 70 15.17 11.51 -21.35
C ALA A 70 13.66 11.70 -21.25
N TYR A 71 13.00 10.70 -20.68
CA TYR A 71 11.56 10.58 -20.53
C TYR A 71 11.19 10.20 -19.09
N THR A 72 10.08 10.73 -18.61
CA THR A 72 9.51 10.41 -17.29
C THR A 72 8.02 10.18 -17.41
N VAL A 73 7.52 9.10 -16.81
CA VAL A 73 6.09 8.84 -16.64
C VAL A 73 5.78 8.55 -15.17
N LYS A 74 4.60 8.99 -14.70
CA LYS A 74 4.10 8.73 -13.36
C LYS A 74 2.80 7.96 -13.43
N TYR A 75 2.66 6.93 -12.60
CA TYR A 75 1.41 6.23 -12.36
C TYR A 75 0.96 6.49 -10.92
N THR A 76 -0.23 7.06 -10.75
CA THR A 76 -0.80 7.43 -9.45
C THR A 76 -1.97 6.52 -9.12
N ARG A 77 -2.00 5.95 -7.91
CA ARG A 77 -3.20 5.33 -7.31
C ARG A 77 -3.66 6.12 -6.09
N GLY A 78 -4.97 6.16 -5.88
CA GLY A 78 -5.58 6.82 -4.72
C GLY A 78 -5.97 8.27 -4.98
N SER A 79 -6.16 9.02 -3.90
CA SER A 79 -6.60 10.43 -3.93
C SER A 79 -5.68 11.32 -3.10
N PHE A 80 -5.95 12.62 -3.05
CA PHE A 80 -5.21 13.56 -2.20
C PHE A 80 -5.18 13.16 -0.71
N LEU A 81 -6.14 12.36 -0.24
CA LEU A 81 -6.18 11.89 1.15
C LEU A 81 -5.35 10.62 1.41
N ALA A 82 -4.96 9.89 0.36
CA ALA A 82 -4.04 8.75 0.41
C ALA A 82 -3.63 8.35 -1.01
N TRP A 83 -2.34 8.47 -1.34
CA TRP A 83 -1.82 8.22 -2.68
C TRP A 83 -0.52 7.41 -2.68
N SER A 84 -0.29 6.68 -3.76
CA SER A 84 1.02 6.15 -4.15
C SER A 84 1.34 6.57 -5.58
N ASP A 85 2.50 7.17 -5.76
CA ASP A 85 3.08 7.58 -7.04
C ASP A 85 4.24 6.64 -7.42
N ALA A 86 4.08 5.90 -8.51
CA ALA A 86 5.14 5.12 -9.13
C ALA A 86 5.70 5.87 -10.33
N VAL A 87 6.97 6.26 -10.27
CA VAL A 87 7.65 7.02 -11.33
C VAL A 87 8.64 6.12 -12.06
N VAL A 88 8.61 6.14 -13.39
CA VAL A 88 9.61 5.49 -14.24
C VAL A 88 10.29 6.55 -15.09
N ASP A 89 11.61 6.62 -14.95
CA ASP A 89 12.49 7.47 -15.75
C ASP A 89 13.30 6.59 -16.70
N TRP A 90 13.42 6.99 -17.96
CA TRP A 90 14.23 6.28 -18.94
C TRP A 90 14.86 7.21 -19.97
N THR A 91 15.96 6.75 -20.54
CA THR A 91 16.67 7.44 -21.63
C THR A 91 16.69 6.52 -22.84
N SER A 92 16.41 7.07 -24.01
CA SER A 92 16.48 6.33 -25.29
C SER A 92 17.27 7.11 -26.32
N ASN A 93 18.02 6.39 -27.16
CA ASN A 93 18.72 6.95 -28.32
C ASN A 93 17.97 6.76 -29.64
N GLY A 94 16.72 6.28 -29.60
CA GLY A 94 15.87 5.94 -30.75
C GLY A 94 15.97 4.47 -31.19
N ASP A 95 17.15 3.86 -31.04
CA ASP A 95 17.36 2.43 -31.32
C ASP A 95 17.04 1.55 -30.11
N GLN A 96 17.38 2.01 -28.91
CA GLN A 96 17.23 1.30 -27.66
C GLN A 96 17.09 2.24 -26.44
N ILE A 97 16.52 1.70 -25.36
CA ILE A 97 16.56 2.32 -24.03
C ILE A 97 17.98 2.12 -23.46
N THR A 98 18.71 3.22 -23.29
CA THR A 98 20.11 3.23 -22.83
C THR A 98 20.24 3.18 -21.30
N SER A 99 19.26 3.75 -20.58
CA SER A 99 19.17 3.66 -19.12
C SER A 99 17.71 3.74 -18.68
N SER A 100 17.37 3.14 -17.54
CA SER A 100 16.09 3.41 -16.86
C SER A 100 16.12 3.03 -15.39
N SER A 101 15.43 3.84 -14.59
CA SER A 101 15.19 3.66 -13.15
C SER A 101 13.69 3.66 -12.85
N GLY A 102 13.32 3.20 -11.65
CA GLY A 102 11.99 3.35 -11.10
C GLY A 102 12.11 3.88 -9.68
N SER A 103 11.21 4.76 -9.28
CA SER A 103 11.08 5.23 -7.89
C SER A 103 9.61 5.20 -7.46
N GLN A 104 9.37 5.19 -6.14
CA GLN A 104 8.02 5.19 -5.58
C GLN A 104 7.93 6.18 -4.42
N ASP A 105 6.95 7.07 -4.50
CA ASP A 105 6.55 7.95 -3.42
C ASP A 105 5.12 7.67 -2.95
N ALA A 106 4.79 8.07 -1.73
CA ALA A 106 3.48 7.84 -1.14
C ALA A 106 3.22 8.80 0.02
N GLY A 107 1.96 9.16 0.22
CA GLY A 107 1.53 9.97 1.36
C GLY A 107 0.07 9.69 1.70
N TYR A 108 -0.34 10.11 2.90
CA TYR A 108 -1.70 9.95 3.37
C TYR A 108 -2.04 10.94 4.47
N VAL A 109 -3.34 11.26 4.56
CA VAL A 109 -3.94 11.96 5.70
C VAL A 109 -4.56 10.90 6.60
N PHE A 110 -4.07 10.84 7.84
CA PHE A 110 -4.59 9.95 8.87
C PHE A 110 -6.12 10.19 9.09
N PRO A 111 -6.95 9.15 9.28
CA PRO A 111 -6.61 7.74 9.54
C PRO A 111 -6.55 6.84 8.29
N ASN A 112 -6.26 7.37 7.11
CA ASN A 112 -5.83 6.51 5.99
C ASN A 112 -4.42 5.94 6.23
N ILE A 113 -4.05 4.92 5.46
CA ILE A 113 -2.73 4.28 5.49
C ILE A 113 -2.30 3.99 4.05
N VAL A 114 -1.03 4.27 3.73
CA VAL A 114 -0.40 3.79 2.48
C VAL A 114 0.95 3.17 2.80
N ARG A 115 1.24 1.99 2.22
CA ARG A 115 2.55 1.34 2.32
C ARG A 115 3.16 1.13 0.94
N LYS A 116 4.42 1.55 0.81
CA LYS A 116 5.23 1.35 -0.40
C LYS A 116 5.75 -0.09 -0.42
N GLY A 117 5.29 -0.89 -1.37
CA GLY A 117 5.81 -2.23 -1.66
C GLY A 117 7.05 -2.22 -2.55
N GLY A 118 7.46 -1.05 -3.04
CA GLY A 118 8.61 -0.85 -3.92
C GLY A 118 8.26 -0.96 -5.40
N ILE A 119 9.20 -0.53 -6.23
CA ILE A 119 9.14 -0.66 -7.69
C ILE A 119 10.35 -1.45 -8.19
N THR A 120 10.12 -2.43 -9.07
CA THR A 120 11.13 -3.39 -9.52
C THR A 120 11.06 -3.60 -11.02
N LYS A 121 12.20 -3.66 -11.70
CA LYS A 121 12.24 -3.99 -13.14
C LYS A 121 12.03 -5.49 -13.32
N GLN A 122 10.91 -5.89 -13.93
CA GLN A 122 10.52 -7.30 -14.08
C GLN A 122 10.97 -7.89 -15.42
N SER A 123 10.96 -7.08 -16.48
CA SER A 123 11.36 -7.51 -17.82
C SER A 123 11.97 -6.35 -18.60
N SER A 124 12.90 -6.66 -19.50
CA SER A 124 13.62 -5.66 -20.29
C SER A 124 14.12 -6.23 -21.61
N SER A 125 13.78 -5.54 -22.70
CA SER A 125 14.45 -5.61 -23.99
C SER A 125 14.97 -4.21 -24.32
N ALA A 126 16.29 -4.00 -24.28
CA ALA A 126 16.89 -2.69 -24.54
C ALA A 126 16.40 -2.11 -25.88
N ALA A 127 16.36 -2.94 -26.94
CA ALA A 127 15.89 -2.57 -28.28
C ALA A 127 14.37 -2.33 -28.40
N SER A 128 13.59 -2.37 -27.32
CA SER A 128 12.12 -2.22 -27.40
C SER A 128 11.48 -1.57 -26.17
N TYR A 129 11.57 -2.21 -25.00
CA TYR A 129 10.76 -1.86 -23.82
C TYR A 129 11.41 -2.27 -22.50
N HIS A 130 11.10 -1.56 -21.42
CA HIS A 130 11.30 -2.01 -20.03
C HIS A 130 9.95 -2.06 -19.31
N ILE A 131 9.72 -3.10 -18.48
CA ILE A 131 8.52 -3.26 -17.66
C ILE A 131 8.92 -3.22 -16.19
N TYR A 132 8.24 -2.36 -15.43
CA TYR A 132 8.35 -2.27 -13.98
C TYR A 132 7.08 -2.79 -13.32
N LEU A 133 7.23 -3.51 -12.22
CA LEU A 133 6.15 -3.80 -11.28
C LEU A 133 6.28 -2.86 -10.08
N SER A 134 5.28 -2.02 -9.88
CA SER A 134 5.08 -1.25 -8.64
C SER A 134 4.12 -2.02 -7.73
N LYS A 135 4.41 -2.03 -6.42
CA LYS A 135 3.49 -2.58 -5.40
C LYS A 135 3.10 -1.50 -4.41
N THR A 136 1.83 -1.40 -4.09
CA THR A 136 1.35 -0.49 -3.05
C THR A 136 0.20 -1.11 -2.27
N THR A 137 0.16 -0.89 -0.97
CA THR A 137 -1.01 -1.17 -0.13
C THR A 137 -1.68 0.17 0.17
N ILE A 138 -2.97 0.30 -0.11
CA ILE A 138 -3.77 1.47 0.30
C ILE A 138 -4.90 0.98 1.22
N GLY A 139 -5.09 1.67 2.34
CA GLY A 139 -6.01 1.26 3.38
C GLY A 139 -6.55 2.41 4.22
N ALA A 140 -7.44 2.04 5.13
CA ALA A 140 -8.15 2.96 6.00
C ALA A 140 -8.34 2.34 7.39
N GLY A 141 -8.10 3.15 8.41
CA GLY A 141 -8.28 2.80 9.82
C GLY A 141 -9.25 3.73 10.55
N VAL A 142 -9.40 3.47 11.84
CA VAL A 142 -10.27 4.21 12.75
C VAL A 142 -9.51 4.50 14.05
N VAL A 143 -9.77 5.68 14.62
CA VAL A 143 -9.19 6.07 15.90
C VAL A 143 -10.04 5.47 17.01
N SER A 144 -9.43 4.65 17.88
CA SER A 144 -10.11 4.09 19.05
C SER A 144 -9.46 4.58 20.35
N PRO A 145 -10.16 4.51 21.51
CA PRO A 145 -9.55 4.78 22.82
C PRO A 145 -8.34 3.90 23.17
N TRP A 146 -8.13 2.81 22.42
CA TRP A 146 -7.04 1.85 22.60
C TRP A 146 -5.91 2.00 21.59
N GLY A 147 -5.97 3.04 20.74
CA GLY A 147 -5.05 3.28 19.63
C GLY A 147 -5.69 3.10 18.25
N ASP A 148 -4.87 3.17 17.22
CA ASP A 148 -5.32 3.18 15.83
C ASP A 148 -5.56 1.77 15.32
N VAL A 149 -6.76 1.51 14.80
CA VAL A 149 -7.15 0.19 14.28
C VAL A 149 -7.27 0.26 12.76
N THR A 150 -6.51 -0.57 12.05
CA THR A 150 -6.70 -0.76 10.61
C THR A 150 -7.98 -1.55 10.36
N VAL A 151 -8.88 -1.04 9.51
CA VAL A 151 -10.19 -1.66 9.23
C VAL A 151 -10.24 -2.24 7.82
N TYR A 152 -9.54 -1.62 6.87
CA TYR A 152 -9.47 -2.08 5.48
C TYR A 152 -8.09 -1.83 4.89
N GLU A 153 -7.58 -2.78 4.10
CA GLU A 153 -6.41 -2.61 3.24
C GLU A 153 -6.64 -3.36 1.91
N SER A 154 -6.06 -2.84 0.84
CA SER A 154 -6.00 -3.49 -0.47
C SER A 154 -4.60 -3.37 -1.05
N ASP A 155 -4.09 -4.49 -1.55
CA ASP A 155 -2.81 -4.58 -2.24
C ASP A 155 -3.00 -4.44 -3.75
N PHE A 156 -2.18 -3.58 -4.36
CA PHE A 156 -2.15 -3.33 -5.79
C PHE A 156 -0.79 -3.71 -6.36
N SER A 157 -0.78 -4.21 -7.59
CA SER A 157 0.40 -4.64 -8.33
C SER A 157 0.28 -4.16 -9.77
N ASP A 158 1.02 -3.12 -10.11
CA ASP A 158 0.87 -2.34 -11.34
C ASP A 158 2.05 -2.56 -12.27
N TYR A 159 1.78 -2.95 -13.52
CA TYR A 159 2.82 -3.04 -14.54
C TYR A 159 2.91 -1.73 -15.33
N ILE A 160 4.06 -1.07 -15.28
CA ILE A 160 4.35 0.14 -16.04
C ILE A 160 5.35 -0.26 -17.13
N LYS A 161 4.90 -0.24 -18.38
CA LYS A 161 5.73 -0.51 -19.55
C LYS A 161 6.14 0.82 -20.18
N VAL A 162 7.44 1.00 -20.37
CA VAL A 162 8.02 2.13 -21.10
C VAL A 162 8.74 1.61 -22.34
N ASN A 163 8.62 2.32 -23.46
CA ASN A 163 9.14 1.91 -24.76
C ASN A 163 10.25 2.87 -25.24
N LYS A 164 11.09 2.38 -26.15
CA LYS A 164 12.22 3.14 -26.71
C LYS A 164 11.81 4.37 -27.54
N ASP A 165 10.56 4.44 -28.00
CA ASP A 165 10.02 5.58 -28.76
C ASP A 165 9.58 6.75 -27.86
N GLY A 166 9.59 6.55 -26.53
CA GLY A 166 9.07 7.52 -25.56
C GLY A 166 7.61 7.30 -25.17
N SER A 167 6.95 6.26 -25.67
CA SER A 167 5.60 5.88 -25.21
C SER A 167 5.64 5.09 -23.90
N ALA A 168 4.56 5.19 -23.12
CA ALA A 168 4.35 4.42 -21.90
C ALA A 168 2.91 3.91 -21.80
N SER A 169 2.71 2.78 -21.12
CA SER A 169 1.39 2.18 -20.87
C SER A 169 1.37 1.45 -19.53
N ASN A 170 0.18 1.29 -18.95
CA ASN A 170 -0.05 0.47 -17.76
C ASN A 170 -1.02 -0.69 -18.08
N TYR A 171 -0.87 -1.80 -17.37
CA TYR A 171 -1.76 -2.98 -17.35
C TYR A 171 -1.53 -3.81 -16.06
#